data_AF-W0BHS9-F1
#
_entry.id   AF-W0BHS9-F1
#
_cell.length_a   1.000
_cell.length_b   1.000
_cell.length_c   1.000
_cell.angle_alpha   90.00
_cell.angle_beta   90.00
_cell.angle_gamma   90.00
#
_symmetry.space_group_name_H-M   'P 1'
#
loop_
_entity.id
_entity.type
_entity.pdbx_description
1 polymer ?
#
loop_
_entity_poly.entity_id
_entity_poly.type
_entity_poly.pdbx_seq_one_letter_code
_entity_poly.pdbx_strand_id
1 'polypeptide(L)' 'MSSQDIDKAYVSPYDRFLYQFDATHEKSASQLKEIKKHQRIFRLRDHANPEERQEEIWKDF' A
#
# COMPACT_ATOMS: atom_id res chain seq x y z
N MET A 1 -40.70 -1.98 -0.17
CA MET A 1 -39.37 -2.59 0.00
C MET A 1 -39.02 -3.29 -1.29
N SER A 2 -37.97 -2.84 -1.98
CA SER A 2 -37.56 -3.40 -3.29
C SER A 2 -37.26 -4.89 -3.14
N SER A 3 -37.75 -5.73 -4.06
CA SER A 3 -37.67 -7.20 -4.03
C SER A 3 -36.26 -7.77 -4.25
N GLN A 4 -35.22 -6.93 -4.19
CA GLN A 4 -33.81 -7.32 -4.36
C GLN A 4 -32.99 -6.65 -3.27
N ASP A 5 -33.06 -7.21 -2.06
CA ASP A 5 -32.18 -6.86 -0.95
C ASP A 5 -30.84 -7.58 -1.15
N ILE A 6 -29.95 -6.97 -1.93
CA ILE A 6 -28.62 -7.51 -2.22
C ILE A 6 -27.73 -7.23 -1.01
N ASP A 7 -27.06 -8.26 -0.51
CA ASP A 7 -26.03 -8.12 0.52
C ASP A 7 -24.85 -7.30 -0.02
N LYS A 8 -24.72 -6.06 0.48
CA LYS A 8 -23.65 -5.13 0.10
C LYS A 8 -22.31 -5.43 0.78
N ALA A 9 -22.31 -6.32 1.77
CA ALA A 9 -21.12 -6.77 2.49
C ALA A 9 -20.73 -8.20 2.09
N TYR A 10 -21.30 -8.73 1.00
CA TYR A 10 -20.97 -10.05 0.52
C TYR A 10 -19.48 -10.16 0.16
N VAL A 11 -18.80 -11.09 0.83
CA VAL A 11 -17.43 -11.49 0.50
C VAL A 11 -17.50 -12.80 -0.28
N SER A 12 -16.82 -12.90 -1.42
CA SER A 12 -16.85 -14.13 -2.20
C SER A 12 -16.06 -15.25 -1.50
N PRO A 13 -16.37 -16.53 -1.76
CA PRO A 13 -15.55 -17.65 -1.28
C PRO A 13 -14.09 -17.54 -1.70
N TYR A 14 -13.83 -16.97 -2.89
CA TYR A 14 -12.47 -16.79 -3.41
C TYR A 14 -11.71 -15.72 -2.64
N ASP A 15 -12.34 -14.59 -2.30
CA ASP A 15 -11.71 -13.54 -1.49
C ASP A 15 -11.35 -14.08 -0.10
N ARG A 16 -12.27 -14.86 0.51
CA ARG A 16 -12.00 -15.55 1.77
C ARG A 16 -10.80 -16.50 1.66
N PHE A 17 -10.78 -17.31 0.61
CA PHE A 17 -9.69 -18.26 0.37
C PHE A 17 -8.35 -17.56 0.16
N LEU A 18 -8.29 -16.54 -0.70
CA LEU A 18 -7.06 -15.82 -1.01
C LEU A 18 -6.51 -15.08 0.21
N TYR A 19 -7.40 -14.48 1.01
CA TYR A 19 -7.03 -13.86 2.28
C TYR A 19 -6.43 -14.89 3.25
N GLN A 20 -7.11 -16.02 3.44
CA GLN A 20 -6.63 -17.08 4.34
C GLN A 20 -5.30 -17.68 3.86
N PHE A 21 -5.15 -17.87 2.55
CA PHE A 21 -3.92 -18.36 1.94
C PHE A 21 -2.76 -17.40 2.22
N ASP A 22 -2.92 -16.09 1.97
CA ASP A 22 -1.88 -15.09 2.24
C ASP A 22 -1.52 -14.99 3.74
N ALA A 23 -2.48 -15.21 4.64
CA ALA A 23 -2.28 -15.17 6.08
C ALA A 23 -1.54 -16.40 6.64
N THR A 24 -1.67 -17.55 5.99
CA THR A 24 -1.14 -18.84 6.49
C THR A 24 0.13 -19.30 5.81
N HIS A 25 0.52 -18.66 4.71
CA HIS A 25 1.69 -19.02 3.93
C HIS A 25 2.74 -17.91 3.97
N GLU A 26 4.01 -18.30 3.89
CA GLU A 26 5.12 -17.36 3.85
C GLU A 26 5.08 -16.52 2.56
N LYS A 27 5.49 -15.25 2.68
CA LYS A 27 5.57 -14.34 1.53
C LYS A 27 6.72 -14.75 0.62
N SER A 28 6.43 -14.84 -0.67
CA SER A 28 7.46 -15.07 -1.70
C SER A 28 8.46 -13.91 -1.75
N ALA A 29 9.63 -14.18 -2.34
CA ALA A 29 10.66 -13.16 -2.56
C ALA A 29 10.15 -11.95 -3.36
N SER A 30 9.23 -12.16 -4.31
CA SER A 30 8.62 -11.08 -5.11
C SER A 30 7.71 -10.21 -4.24
N GLN A 31 6.83 -10.83 -3.44
CA GLN A 31 5.94 -10.11 -2.52
C GLN A 31 6.74 -9.28 -1.51
N LEU A 32 7.83 -9.81 -0.97
CA LEU A 32 8.70 -9.07 -0.06
C LEU A 32 9.37 -7.85 -0.73
N LYS A 33 9.78 -7.97 -2.00
CA LYS A 33 10.31 -6.83 -2.77
C LYS A 33 9.25 -5.75 -2.96
N GLU A 34 8.02 -6.15 -3.25
CA GLU A 34 6.90 -5.23 -3.43
C GLU A 34 6.51 -4.51 -2.13
N ILE A 35 6.45 -5.23 -1.01
CA ILE A 35 6.22 -4.63 0.32
C ILE A 35 7.27 -3.55 0.61
N LYS A 36 8.56 -3.85 0.39
CA LYS A 36 9.65 -2.87 0.58
C LYS A 36 9.51 -1.66 -0.33
N LYS A 37 9.13 -1.86 -1.60
CA LYS A 37 8.86 -0.77 -2.57
C LYS A 37 7.78 0.17 -2.03
N HIS A 38 6.63 -0.37 -1.60
CA HIS A 38 5.53 0.44 -1.10
C HIS A 38 5.84 1.13 0.23
N GLN A 39 6.56 0.47 1.14
CA GLN A 39 7.05 1.10 2.37
C GLN A 39 7.95 2.31 2.09
N ARG A 40 8.84 2.20 1.08
CA ARG A 40 9.68 3.33 0.65
C ARG A 40 8.85 4.46 0.07
N ILE A 41 7.89 4.16 -0.81
CA ILE A 41 6.99 5.18 -1.40
C ILE A 41 6.21 5.89 -0.32
N PHE A 42 5.61 5.14 0.61
CA PHE A 42 4.88 5.70 1.75
C PHE A 42 5.75 6.65 2.57
N ARG A 43 6.98 6.21 2.93
CA ARG A 43 7.92 7.06 3.67
C ARG A 43 8.26 8.34 2.91
N LEU A 44 8.51 8.26 1.62
CA LEU A 44 8.85 9.45 0.81
C LEU A 44 7.65 10.38 0.61
N ARG A 45 6.42 9.85 0.57
CA ARG A 45 5.20 10.65 0.42
C ARG A 45 4.84 11.38 1.71
N ASP A 46 4.83 10.66 2.83
CA ASP A 46 4.25 11.13 4.10
C ASP A 46 5.31 11.65 5.09
N HIS A 47 6.57 11.28 4.86
CA HIS A 47 7.73 11.73 5.63
C HIS A 47 8.82 12.23 4.69
N ALA A 48 8.43 12.97 3.65
CA ALA A 48 9.35 13.86 2.96
C ALA A 48 9.88 14.83 4.02
N ASN A 49 11.00 14.49 4.64
CA ASN A 49 11.76 15.45 5.42
C ASN A 49 12.36 16.37 4.36
N PRO A 50 11.87 17.62 4.18
CA PRO A 50 12.68 18.55 3.44
C PRO A 50 13.96 18.63 4.25
N GLU A 51 15.06 18.08 3.75
CA GLU A 51 16.32 18.71 4.07
C GLU A 51 16.12 20.13 3.55
N GLU A 52 15.83 21.07 4.47
CA GLU A 52 16.05 22.48 4.22
C GLU A 52 17.56 22.63 3.96
N ARG A 53 18.00 22.23 2.76
CA ARG A 53 19.19 22.80 2.21
C ARG A 53 18.83 24.25 1.95
N GLN A 54 19.11 25.10 2.95
CA GLN A 54 19.24 26.54 2.83
C GLN A 54 20.45 26.90 1.94
N GLU A 55 20.70 26.13 0.89
CA GLU A 55 21.57 26.53 -0.18
C GLU A 55 20.67 27.30 -1.13
N GLU A 56 20.64 28.62 -0.93
CA GLU A 56 20.11 29.57 -1.90
C GLU A 56 20.60 29.17 -3.29
N ILE A 57 19.66 28.79 -4.15
CA ILE A 57 19.86 28.40 -5.55
C ILE A 57 20.66 29.48 -6.32
N TRP A 58 20.71 30.69 -5.79
CA TRP A 58 21.28 31.89 -6.39
C TRP A 58 22.69 32.24 -5.90
N LYS A 59 23.34 31.44 -5.05
CA LYS A 59 24.71 31.76 -4.62
C LYS A 59 25.75 31.73 -5.75
N ASP A 60 25.47 30.98 -6.81
CA ASP A 60 26.37 30.77 -7.94
C ASP A 60 25.84 31.37 -9.27
N PHE A 61 24.86 32.28 -9.22
CA PHE A 61 24.33 33.01 -10.39
C PHE A 61 24.46 34.53 -10.22
#